data_AF-A0A4R6W4Y6-F1
#
_entry.id   AF-A0A4R6W4Y6-F1
#
_cell.length_a   1.000
_cell.length_b   1.000
_cell.length_c   1.000
_cell.angle_alpha   90.00
_cell.angle_beta   90.00
_cell.angle_gamma   90.00
#
_symmetry.space_group_name_H-M   'P 1'
#
loop_
_entity.id
_entity.type
_entity.pdbx_description
1 polymer ?
#
loop_
_entity_poly.entity_id
_entity_poly.type
_entity_poly.pdbx_seq_one_letter_code
_entity_poly.pdbx_strand_id
1 'polypeptide(L)'
;MELLSIKNAKNFKGKIVRWSAPSSKENYSYQGISNICSIEENGKIVAEQIDGDDISHAFLDKTDQGTLLDENYCYSDSGRYISILDIIKV
;
A
#
# COMPACT_ATOMS: atom_id res chain seq x y z
N MET A 1 -4.98 -12.51 -1.65
CA MET A 1 -3.89 -11.59 -1.28
C MET A 1 -3.30 -11.10 -2.58
N GLU A 2 -3.48 -9.82 -2.89
CA GLU A 2 -2.98 -9.20 -4.12
C GLU A 2 -2.06 -8.04 -3.74
N LEU A 3 -0.91 -7.94 -4.39
CA LEU A 3 -0.01 -6.81 -4.20
C LEU A 3 -0.67 -5.52 -4.70
N LEU A 4 -0.63 -4.49 -3.88
CA LEU A 4 -1.15 -3.18 -4.23
C LEU A 4 -0.24 -2.55 -5.28
N SER A 5 -0.81 -2.15 -6.40
CA SER A 5 -0.10 -1.54 -7.54
C SER A 5 -0.89 -0.39 -8.13
N ILE A 6 -0.29 0.47 -8.93
CA ILE A 6 -1.04 1.56 -9.60
C ILE A 6 -2.20 1.06 -10.49
N LYS A 7 -2.10 -0.18 -10.98
CA LYS A 7 -3.11 -0.80 -11.87
C LYS A 7 -4.38 -1.15 -11.09
N ASN A 8 -4.25 -1.67 -9.88
CA ASN A 8 -5.38 -2.09 -9.03
C ASN A 8 -5.74 -1.07 -7.95
N ALA A 9 -4.84 -0.15 -7.62
CA ALA A 9 -4.97 0.97 -6.69
C ALA A 9 -6.32 1.68 -6.80
N LYS A 10 -6.70 2.06 -8.03
CA LYS A 10 -7.95 2.79 -8.30
C LYS A 10 -9.19 2.01 -7.84
N ASN A 11 -9.13 0.68 -7.78
CA ASN A 11 -10.22 -0.16 -7.30
C ASN A 11 -10.43 -0.06 -5.79
N PHE A 12 -9.45 0.44 -5.05
CA PHE A 12 -9.49 0.57 -3.59
C PHE A 12 -9.78 2.00 -3.12
N LYS A 13 -9.72 3.00 -4.02
CA LYS A 13 -10.05 4.39 -3.68
C LYS A 13 -11.46 4.51 -3.09
N GLY A 14 -11.56 5.19 -1.96
CA GLY A 14 -12.79 5.40 -1.18
C GLY A 14 -13.25 4.17 -0.39
N LYS A 15 -12.41 3.12 -0.29
CA LYS A 15 -12.74 1.89 0.43
C LYS A 15 -11.90 1.74 1.67
N ILE A 16 -12.50 1.11 2.68
CA ILE A 16 -11.79 0.60 3.84
C ILE A 16 -11.19 -0.76 3.48
N VAL A 17 -9.89 -0.90 3.64
CA VAL A 17 -9.15 -2.12 3.30
C VAL A 17 -8.39 -2.64 4.51
N ARG A 18 -8.33 -3.96 4.63
CA ARG A 18 -7.33 -4.63 5.47
C ARG A 18 -6.10 -4.91 4.63
N TRP A 19 -4.93 -4.55 5.15
CA TRP A 19 -3.67 -4.68 4.42
C TRP A 19 -2.57 -5.29 5.28
N SER A 20 -1.53 -5.78 4.61
CA SER A 20 -0.30 -6.25 5.25
C SER A 20 0.92 -5.92 4.41
N ALA A 21 2.06 -5.67 5.04
CA ALA A 21 3.37 -5.64 4.39
C ALA A 21 4.35 -6.59 5.12
N PRO A 22 5.34 -7.15 4.42
CA PRO A 22 6.38 -7.97 5.04
C PRO A 22 7.02 -7.28 6.24
N SER A 23 7.56 -8.08 7.15
CA SER A 23 8.20 -7.61 8.37
C SER A 23 9.50 -6.83 8.12
N SER A 24 9.84 -5.93 9.04
CA SER A 24 11.23 -5.47 9.19
C SER A 24 12.08 -6.58 9.80
N LYS A 25 13.37 -6.31 10.03
CA LYS A 25 14.37 -7.24 10.56
C LYS A 25 13.99 -7.97 11.87
N GLU A 26 12.87 -7.61 12.51
CA GLU A 26 12.44 -8.04 13.86
C GLU A 26 11.20 -8.97 13.90
N ASN A 27 10.82 -9.61 12.78
CA ASN A 27 9.67 -10.55 12.71
C ASN A 27 8.27 -9.97 13.05
N TYR A 28 8.09 -8.65 13.02
CA TYR A 28 6.77 -8.02 13.12
C TYR A 28 6.20 -7.70 11.73
N SER A 29 5.13 -8.40 11.31
CA SER A 29 4.40 -8.07 10.09
C SER A 29 3.65 -6.75 10.27
N TYR A 30 3.87 -5.80 9.37
CA TYR A 30 3.08 -4.57 9.35
C TYR A 30 1.69 -4.89 8.82
N GLN A 31 0.65 -4.45 9.51
CA GLN A 31 -0.71 -4.69 9.08
C GLN A 31 -1.66 -3.67 9.71
N GLY A 32 -2.75 -3.40 9.02
CA GLY A 32 -3.72 -2.45 9.52
C GLY A 32 -5.02 -2.45 8.74
N ILE A 33 -5.91 -1.59 9.21
CA ILE A 33 -7.14 -1.22 8.54
C ILE A 33 -7.04 0.26 8.23
N SER A 34 -7.25 0.61 6.96
CA SER A 34 -7.16 2.01 6.51
C SER A 34 -8.23 2.32 5.48
N ASN A 35 -8.73 3.55 5.51
CA ASN A 35 -9.55 4.11 4.44
C ASN A 35 -8.64 4.70 3.37
N ILE A 36 -8.71 4.19 2.13
CA ILE A 36 -7.88 4.70 1.03
C ILE A 36 -8.53 5.94 0.43
N CYS A 37 -8.12 7.13 0.89
CA CYS A 37 -8.71 8.41 0.47
C CYS A 37 -8.36 8.77 -0.98
N SER A 38 -7.08 8.64 -1.36
CA SER A 38 -6.62 8.96 -2.70
C SER A 38 -5.38 8.17 -3.08
N ILE A 39 -5.15 8.05 -4.39
CA ILE A 39 -3.92 7.52 -4.95
C ILE A 39 -3.48 8.50 -6.02
N GLU A 40 -2.32 9.11 -5.79
CA GLU A 40 -1.73 10.11 -6.66
C GLU A 40 -1.07 9.45 -7.88
N GLU A 41 -0.85 10.20 -8.96
CA GLU A 41 -0.24 9.68 -10.20
C GLU A 41 1.23 9.24 -10.02
N ASN A 42 1.89 9.79 -9.01
CA ASN A 42 3.21 9.35 -8.52
C ASN A 42 3.14 8.06 -7.67
N GLY A 43 1.93 7.49 -7.51
CA GLY A 43 1.55 6.30 -6.74
C GLY A 43 1.71 6.40 -5.23
N LYS A 44 1.77 7.62 -4.71
CA LYS A 44 1.55 7.88 -3.29
C LYS A 44 0.12 7.51 -2.91
N ILE A 45 -0.03 6.73 -1.85
CA ILE A 45 -1.32 6.40 -1.26
C ILE A 45 -1.58 7.37 -0.13
N VAL A 46 -2.70 8.07 -0.20
CA VAL A 46 -3.23 8.84 0.92
C VAL A 46 -4.31 7.99 1.56
N ALA A 47 -4.08 7.61 2.81
CA ALA A 47 -5.02 6.82 3.58
C ALA A 47 -5.17 7.38 5.00
N GLU A 48 -6.34 7.14 5.59
CA GLU A 48 -6.60 7.38 7.00
C GLU A 48 -6.49 6.06 7.74
N GLN A 49 -5.67 6.02 8.79
CA GLN A 49 -5.57 4.88 9.70
C GLN A 49 -6.88 4.72 10.49
N ILE A 50 -7.38 3.48 10.56
CA ILE A 50 -8.51 3.09 11.41
C ILE A 50 -8.03 2.21 12.56
N ASP A 51 -7.18 1.22 12.27
CA ASP A 51 -6.62 0.29 13.26
C ASP A 51 -5.27 -0.28 12.79
N GLY A 52 -4.42 -0.72 13.72
CA GLY A 52 -3.10 -1.28 13.44
C GLY A 52 -2.06 -0.24 12.99
N ASP A 53 -1.22 -0.60 12.02
CA ASP A 53 -0.20 0.29 11.45
C ASP A 53 -0.79 1.30 10.45
N ASP A 54 -0.04 2.37 10.14
CA ASP A 54 -0.40 3.33 9.09
C ASP A 54 0.29 3.00 7.75
N ILE A 55 -0.46 3.13 6.64
CA ILE A 55 -0.01 2.88 5.26
C ILE A 55 0.30 4.18 4.49
N SER A 56 0.16 5.35 5.13
CA SER A 56 0.33 6.68 4.50
C SER A 56 1.70 6.95 3.85
N HIS A 57 2.71 6.12 4.14
CA HIS A 57 4.06 6.19 3.59
C HIS A 57 4.34 5.16 2.48
N ALA A 58 3.38 4.95 1.58
CA ALA A 58 3.56 4.05 0.44
C ALA A 58 4.10 4.76 -0.82
N PHE A 59 5.10 4.18 -1.49
CA PHE A 59 5.74 4.71 -2.70
C PHE A 59 5.73 3.69 -3.85
N LEU A 60 5.91 4.16 -5.09
CA LEU A 60 6.07 3.28 -6.27
C LEU A 60 7.49 2.78 -6.42
N ASP A 61 7.63 1.49 -6.67
CA ASP A 61 8.92 0.89 -7.03
C ASP A 61 9.46 1.52 -8.32
N LYS A 62 10.71 1.99 -8.24
CA LYS A 62 11.43 2.65 -9.33
C LYS A 62 12.76 1.93 -9.50
N THR A 63 13.21 1.82 -10.74
CA THR A 63 14.60 1.45 -11.01
C THR A 63 15.55 2.46 -10.36
N ASP A 64 16.80 2.07 -10.16
CA ASP A 64 17.88 2.95 -9.71
C ASP A 64 18.08 4.20 -10.62
N GLN A 65 17.50 4.19 -11.81
CA GLN A 65 17.52 5.29 -12.78
C GLN A 65 16.27 6.18 -12.72
N GLY A 66 15.36 5.94 -11.76
CA GLY A 66 14.12 6.68 -11.59
C GLY A 66 13.00 6.29 -12.55
N THR A 67 13.20 5.23 -13.35
CA THR A 67 12.18 4.70 -14.26
C THR A 67 11.19 3.85 -13.49
N LEU A 68 9.90 4.06 -13.72
CA LEU A 68 8.83 3.24 -13.14
C LEU A 68 8.98 1.79 -13.63
N LEU A 69 8.90 0.81 -12.72
CA LEU A 69 8.92 -0.61 -13.08
C LEU A 69 7.54 -1.04 -13.64
N ASP A 70 7.52 -2.06 -14.52
CA ASP A 70 6.33 -2.51 -15.27
C ASP A 70 5.13 -2.91 -14.38
N GLU A 71 5.40 -3.18 -13.10
CA GLU A 71 4.43 -3.37 -12.05
C GLU A 71 4.75 -2.39 -10.91
N ASN A 72 4.20 -1.17 -11.04
CA ASN A 72 4.28 -0.09 -10.05
C ASN A 72 3.64 -0.50 -8.73
N TYR A 73 4.34 -1.32 -7.94
CA TYR A 73 3.90 -1.78 -6.64
C TYR A 73 4.09 -0.71 -5.59
N CYS A 74 3.11 -0.62 -4.68
CA CYS A 74 3.15 0.26 -3.54
C CYS A 74 3.94 -0.42 -2.41
N TYR A 75 4.95 0.26 -1.89
CA TYR A 75 5.81 -0.23 -0.81
C TYR A 75 5.91 0.77 0.34
N SER A 76 6.00 0.32 1.58
CA SER A 76 6.15 1.20 2.77
C SER A 76 7.48 1.96 2.79
N ASP A 77 7.70 2.88 3.71
CA ASP A 77 8.98 3.57 4.00
C ASP A 77 10.27 2.70 3.98
N SER A 78 10.14 1.39 4.09
CA SER A 78 11.22 0.41 4.19
C SER A 78 11.38 -0.50 2.96
N GLY A 79 10.78 -0.16 1.80
CA GLY A 79 10.92 -0.97 0.58
C GLY A 79 10.05 -2.23 0.56
N ARG A 80 9.00 -2.31 1.41
CA ARG A 80 8.21 -3.53 1.60
C ARG A 80 6.88 -3.43 0.88
N TYR A 81 6.63 -4.35 -0.05
CA TYR A 81 5.39 -4.32 -0.84
C TYR A 81 4.15 -4.59 0.01
N ILE A 82 3.13 -3.78 -0.22
CA ILE A 82 1.87 -3.88 0.49
C ILE A 82 0.95 -4.83 -0.26
N SER A 83 0.30 -5.72 0.48
CA SER A 83 -0.78 -6.59 -0.01
C SER A 83 -2.11 -6.13 0.56
N ILE A 84 -3.13 -6.09 -0.29
CA ILE A 84 -4.52 -5.99 0.18
C ILE A 84 -5.03 -7.39 0.51
N LEU A 85 -5.55 -7.54 1.71
CA LEU A 85 -6.10 -8.80 2.23
C LEU A 85 -7.58 -8.90 1.88
N ASP A 86 -8.36 -7.87 2.19
CA ASP A 86 -9.77 -7.75 1.88
C ASP A 86 -10.27 -6.30 1.91
N ILE A 87 -11.49 -6.10 1.39
CA ILE A 87 -12.24 -4.85 1.51
C ILE A 87 -13.26 -5.04 2.63
N ILE A 88 -13.25 -4.13 3.59
CA ILE A 88 -14.21 -4.11 4.69
C ILE A 88 -15.46 -3.39 4.22
N LYS A 89 -16.60 -4.09 4.22
CA LYS A 89 -17.91 -3.48 3.96
C LYS A 89 -18.45 -2.93 5.27
N VAL A 90 -18.65 -1.62 5.31
CA VAL A 90 -19.41 -0.90 6.35
C VAL A 90 -20.89 -0.84 5.98
#